data_AF-A0A2D5Z3T5-F1
#
_entry.id   AF-A0A2D5Z3T5-F1
#
_cell.length_a   1.000
_cell.length_b   1.000
_cell.length_c   1.000
_cell.angle_alpha   90.00
_cell.angle_beta   90.00
_cell.angle_gamma   90.00
#
_symmetry.space_group_name_H-M   'P 1'
#
loop_
_entity.id
_entity.type
_entity.pdbx_description
1 polymer ?
#
loop_
_entity_poly.entity_id
_entity_poly.type
_entity_poly.pdbx_seq_one_letter_code
_entity_poly.pdbx_strand_id
1 'polypeptide(L)'
;MAVMTMSLGNVSIAGQRTRRLAALAICATGFTVLFAGAKHLAGDLSVAGLSDEFIRGMAHFCGFGLLALILARAIGQRFLLAWLVSMVLATGEEVHQLVVPFRCSCPGDWLINAMGISTILIAGWLWHRQQSTLPLSAAPAAGTRLPLVGSGTAI
;
A
#
# COMPACT_ATOMS: atom_id res chain seq x y z
N MET A 1 30.80 27.53 -17.48
CA MET A 1 30.18 26.25 -17.05
C MET A 1 28.68 26.37 -17.18
N ALA A 2 28.09 25.75 -18.20
CA ALA A 2 26.65 25.77 -18.42
C ALA A 2 25.97 24.70 -17.55
N VAL A 3 25.13 25.13 -16.61
CA VAL A 3 24.31 24.24 -15.79
C VAL A 3 23.09 23.85 -16.60
N MET A 4 23.12 22.65 -17.17
CA MET A 4 22.02 22.06 -17.91
C MET A 4 20.91 21.65 -16.93
N THR A 5 19.94 22.55 -16.72
CA THR A 5 18.76 22.27 -15.89
C THR A 5 17.86 21.26 -16.60
N MET A 6 17.94 19.99 -16.21
CA MET A 6 16.95 18.98 -16.58
C MET A 6 15.59 19.36 -16.01
N SER A 7 14.66 19.71 -16.89
CA SER A 7 13.25 19.89 -16.58
C SER A 7 12.65 18.56 -16.15
N LEU A 8 12.46 18.36 -14.85
CA LEU A 8 11.75 17.20 -14.32
C LEU A 8 10.27 17.38 -14.66
N GLY A 9 9.84 16.66 -15.69
CA GLY A 9 8.50 16.75 -16.26
C GLY A 9 7.40 16.58 -15.21
N ASN A 10 6.39 17.44 -15.31
CA ASN A 10 5.14 17.39 -14.56
C ASN A 10 4.56 15.96 -14.55
N VAL A 11 4.69 15.25 -13.43
CA VAL A 11 3.89 14.05 -13.19
C VAL A 11 2.46 14.51 -13.03
N SER A 12 1.69 14.42 -14.11
CA SER A 12 0.29 14.83 -14.16
C SER A 12 -0.51 14.17 -13.02
N ILE A 13 -1.22 14.99 -12.24
CA ILE A 13 -2.15 14.54 -11.19
C ILE A 13 -3.15 13.52 -11.76
N ALA A 14 -3.49 13.64 -13.05
CA ALA A 14 -4.33 12.66 -13.74
C ALA A 14 -3.66 11.28 -13.74
N GLY A 15 -2.36 11.17 -14.06
CA GLY A 15 -1.61 9.92 -14.11
C GLY A 15 -1.50 9.20 -12.76
N GLN A 16 -1.44 9.94 -11.65
CA GLN A 16 -1.43 9.32 -10.32
C GLN A 16 -2.80 8.74 -9.94
N ARG A 17 -3.90 9.39 -10.35
CA ARG A 17 -5.26 8.86 -10.17
C ARG A 17 -5.49 7.61 -11.01
N THR A 18 -5.07 7.60 -12.27
CA THR A 18 -5.21 6.41 -13.14
C THR A 18 -4.46 5.22 -12.60
N ARG A 19 -3.24 5.40 -12.06
CA ARG A 19 -2.46 4.33 -11.44
C ARG A 19 -3.14 3.74 -10.21
N ARG A 20 -3.74 4.58 -9.36
CA ARG A 20 -4.50 4.12 -8.18
C ARG A 20 -5.75 3.34 -8.56
N LEU A 21 -6.49 3.83 -9.55
CA LEU A 21 -7.69 3.14 -10.05
C LEU A 21 -7.35 1.81 -10.71
N ALA A 22 -6.27 1.76 -11.51
CA ALA A 22 -5.78 0.52 -12.11
C ALA A 22 -5.37 -0.50 -11.03
N ALA A 23 -4.64 -0.07 -10.00
CA ALA A 23 -4.28 -0.95 -8.88
C ALA A 23 -5.51 -1.49 -8.14
N LEU A 24 -6.49 -0.63 -7.83
CA LEU A 24 -7.75 -1.05 -7.21
C LEU A 24 -8.51 -2.05 -8.07
N ALA A 25 -8.62 -1.80 -9.38
CA ALA A 25 -9.30 -2.70 -10.32
C ALA A 25 -8.61 -4.08 -10.38
N ILE A 26 -7.27 -4.12 -10.41
CA ILE A 26 -6.50 -5.37 -10.41
C ILE A 26 -6.74 -6.13 -9.10
N CYS A 27 -6.67 -5.46 -7.95
CA CYS A 27 -6.90 -6.09 -6.64
C CYS A 27 -8.33 -6.64 -6.53
N ALA A 28 -9.34 -5.86 -6.92
CA ALA A 28 -10.74 -6.27 -6.87
C ALA A 28 -11.02 -7.45 -7.82
N THR A 29 -10.45 -7.43 -9.02
CA THR A 29 -10.59 -8.52 -9.99
C THR A 29 -9.92 -9.79 -9.49
N GLY A 30 -8.68 -9.69 -8.98
CA GLY A 30 -7.96 -10.82 -8.41
C GLY A 30 -8.69 -11.46 -7.22
N PHE A 31 -9.23 -10.64 -6.30
CA PHE A 31 -10.04 -11.11 -5.19
C PHE A 31 -11.32 -11.81 -5.65
N THR A 32 -12.00 -11.24 -6.65
CA THR A 32 -13.24 -11.81 -7.20
C THR A 32 -12.99 -13.18 -7.85
N VAL A 33 -11.90 -13.32 -8.62
CA VAL A 33 -11.51 -14.58 -9.24
C VAL A 33 -11.17 -15.64 -8.19
N LEU A 34 -10.38 -15.28 -7.17
CA LEU A 34 -10.05 -16.19 -6.06
C LEU A 34 -11.30 -16.63 -5.30
N PHE A 35 -12.20 -15.70 -4.98
CA PHE A 35 -13.44 -15.98 -4.27
C PHE A 35 -14.38 -16.88 -5.08
N ALA A 36 -14.56 -16.58 -6.37
CA ALA A 36 -15.36 -17.40 -7.27
C ALA A 36 -14.77 -18.81 -7.44
N GLY A 37 -13.45 -18.92 -7.59
CA GLY A 37 -12.75 -20.21 -7.67
C GLY A 37 -12.92 -21.03 -6.40
N ALA A 38 -12.71 -20.43 -5.22
CA ALA A 38 -12.92 -21.10 -3.93
C ALA A 38 -14.36 -21.61 -3.77
N LYS A 39 -15.36 -20.82 -4.19
CA LYS A 39 -16.77 -21.24 -4.16
C LYS A 39 -17.08 -22.37 -5.15
N HIS A 40 -16.57 -22.28 -6.38
CA HIS A 40 -16.89 -23.24 -7.43
C HIS A 40 -16.21 -24.60 -7.22
N LEU A 41 -15.05 -24.60 -6.57
CA LEU A 41 -14.28 -25.80 -6.26
C LEU A 41 -14.65 -26.41 -4.89
N ALA A 42 -15.68 -25.88 -4.21
CA ALA A 42 -16.05 -26.29 -2.84
C ALA A 42 -14.87 -26.24 -1.84
N GLY A 43 -13.88 -25.38 -2.11
CA GLY A 43 -12.64 -25.28 -1.33
C GLY A 43 -11.50 -26.19 -1.80
N ASP A 44 -11.71 -27.09 -2.76
CA ASP A 44 -10.67 -27.99 -3.28
C ASP A 44 -9.78 -27.27 -4.32
N LEU A 45 -8.81 -26.51 -3.81
CA LEU A 45 -7.86 -25.75 -4.62
C LEU A 45 -6.69 -26.61 -5.13
N SER A 46 -6.71 -27.93 -4.85
CA SER A 46 -5.71 -28.87 -5.36
C SER A 46 -5.67 -28.90 -6.89
N VAL A 47 -6.78 -28.60 -7.56
CA VAL A 47 -6.90 -28.48 -9.03
C VAL A 47 -6.02 -27.36 -9.59
N ALA A 48 -5.73 -26.32 -8.79
CA ALA A 48 -4.81 -25.24 -9.15
C ALA A 48 -3.34 -25.53 -8.77
N GLY A 49 -3.05 -26.73 -8.22
CA GLY A 49 -1.72 -27.10 -7.74
C GLY A 49 -1.27 -26.33 -6.49
N LEU A 50 -2.18 -25.65 -5.81
CA LEU A 50 -1.91 -24.89 -4.60
C LEU A 50 -2.38 -25.70 -3.38
N SER A 51 -1.51 -25.86 -2.39
CA SER A 51 -1.91 -26.48 -1.13
C SER A 51 -2.72 -25.51 -0.27
N ASP A 52 -3.62 -26.06 0.56
CA ASP A 52 -4.37 -25.29 1.55
C ASP A 52 -3.43 -24.50 2.47
N GLU A 53 -2.31 -25.09 2.89
CA GLU A 53 -1.25 -24.43 3.64
C GLU A 53 -0.70 -23.20 2.92
N PHE A 54 -0.46 -23.29 1.60
CA PHE A 54 0.07 -22.17 0.83
C PHE A 54 -0.93 -21.03 0.74
N ILE A 55 -2.19 -21.35 0.45
CA ILE A 55 -3.25 -20.34 0.33
C ILE A 55 -3.54 -19.69 1.68
N ARG A 56 -3.61 -20.50 2.75
CA ARG A 56 -3.72 -20.02 4.13
C ARG A 56 -2.56 -19.09 4.47
N GLY A 57 -1.32 -19.53 4.23
CA GLY A 57 -0.13 -18.72 4.47
C GLY A 57 -0.16 -17.40 3.69
N MET A 58 -0.60 -17.40 2.43
CA MET A 58 -0.71 -16.18 1.64
C MET A 58 -1.80 -15.23 2.15
N ALA A 59 -2.93 -15.78 2.60
CA ALA A 59 -3.98 -14.99 3.22
C ALA A 59 -3.50 -14.32 4.51
N HIS A 60 -2.79 -15.06 5.37
CA HIS A 60 -2.18 -14.55 6.61
C HIS A 60 -1.16 -13.44 6.32
N PHE A 61 -0.20 -13.71 5.42
CA PHE A 61 0.84 -12.77 5.03
C PHE A 61 0.25 -11.46 4.47
N CYS A 62 -0.64 -11.57 3.46
CA CYS A 62 -1.22 -10.42 2.80
C CYS A 62 -2.21 -9.68 3.71
N GLY A 63 -3.05 -10.41 4.45
CA GLY A 63 -4.07 -9.85 5.32
C GLY A 63 -3.46 -8.97 6.40
N PHE A 64 -2.55 -9.52 7.21
CA PHE A 64 -1.91 -8.75 8.27
C PHE A 64 -0.94 -7.68 7.75
N GLY A 65 -0.26 -7.92 6.64
CA GLY A 65 0.59 -6.89 6.02
C GLY A 65 -0.19 -5.69 5.48
N LEU A 66 -1.33 -5.92 4.83
CA LEU A 66 -2.21 -4.84 4.37
C LEU A 66 -2.86 -4.11 5.54
N LEU A 67 -3.31 -4.83 6.57
CA LEU A 67 -3.82 -4.25 7.81
C LEU A 67 -2.79 -3.29 8.41
N ALA A 68 -1.54 -3.73 8.54
CA ALA A 68 -0.46 -2.92 9.08
C ALA A 68 -0.22 -1.65 8.25
N LEU A 69 -0.22 -1.76 6.92
CA LEU A 69 -0.04 -0.62 6.02
C LEU A 69 -1.18 0.40 6.12
N ILE A 70 -2.42 -0.06 6.19
CA ILE A 70 -3.61 0.79 6.37
C ILE A 70 -3.54 1.47 7.73
N LEU A 71 -3.20 0.73 8.78
CA LEU A 71 -3.04 1.26 10.13
C LEU A 71 -1.96 2.34 10.16
N ALA A 72 -0.80 2.10 9.55
CA ALA A 72 0.27 3.09 9.42
C ALA A 72 -0.23 4.38 8.76
N ARG A 73 -1.04 4.28 7.71
CA ARG A 73 -1.66 5.46 7.08
C ARG A 73 -2.66 6.16 8.00
N ALA A 74 -3.50 5.41 8.71
CA ALA A 74 -4.50 5.95 9.62
C ALA A 74 -3.89 6.73 10.79
N ILE A 75 -2.73 6.29 11.29
CA ILE A 75 -2.04 6.92 12.44
C ILE A 75 -0.95 7.92 12.05
N GLY A 76 -0.98 8.43 10.81
CA GLY A 76 -0.04 9.46 10.35
C GLY A 76 1.38 8.95 10.08
N GLN A 77 1.50 7.78 9.43
CA GLN A 77 2.77 7.16 9.00
C GLN A 77 3.71 6.80 10.18
N ARG A 78 3.16 6.53 11.37
CA ARG A 78 3.94 6.02 12.52
C ARG A 78 4.21 4.53 12.36
N PHE A 79 5.11 4.17 11.44
CA PHE A 79 5.38 2.78 11.03
C PHE A 79 5.70 1.83 12.20
N LEU A 80 6.51 2.25 13.18
CA LEU A 80 6.82 1.42 14.35
C LEU A 80 5.59 1.14 15.22
N LEU A 81 4.74 2.15 15.45
CA LEU A 81 3.51 1.97 16.22
C LEU A 81 2.53 1.07 15.48
N ALA A 82 2.40 1.23 14.15
CA ALA A 82 1.58 0.35 13.33
C ALA A 82 2.08 -1.09 13.37
N TRP A 83 3.40 -1.30 13.34
CA TRP A 83 4.02 -2.62 13.49
C TRP A 83 3.65 -3.25 14.84
N LEU A 84 3.87 -2.53 15.94
CA LEU A 84 3.58 -3.02 17.30
C LEU A 84 2.11 -3.41 17.47
N VAL A 85 1.19 -2.53 17.05
CA VAL A 85 -0.25 -2.80 17.16
C VAL A 85 -0.64 -3.99 16.28
N SER A 86 -0.09 -4.11 15.06
CA SER A 86 -0.40 -5.23 14.17
C SER A 86 0.14 -6.56 14.72
N MET A 87 1.31 -6.55 15.37
CA MET A 87 1.83 -7.74 16.07
C MET A 87 0.93 -8.16 17.23
N VAL A 88 0.41 -7.20 18.01
CA VAL A 88 -0.56 -7.50 19.07
C VAL A 88 -1.83 -8.12 18.49
N LEU A 89 -2.33 -7.58 17.36
CA LEU A 89 -3.50 -8.14 16.68
C LEU A 89 -3.23 -9.55 16.13
N ALA A 90 -2.04 -9.81 15.58
CA ALA A 90 -1.64 -11.13 15.09
C ALA A 90 -1.58 -12.16 16.22
N THR A 91 -0.98 -11.78 17.36
CA THR A 91 -0.99 -12.62 18.57
C THR A 91 -2.41 -12.83 19.10
N GLY A 92 -3.27 -11.81 19.03
CA GLY A 92 -4.67 -11.92 19.44
C GLY A 92 -5.46 -12.92 18.60
N GLU A 93 -5.16 -13.04 17.30
CA GLU A 93 -5.79 -14.01 16.41
C GLU A 93 -5.42 -15.45 16.79
N GLU A 94 -4.15 -15.71 17.10
CA GLU A 94 -3.70 -17.01 17.63
C GLU A 94 -4.36 -17.37 18.97
N VAL A 95 -4.47 -16.40 19.87
CA VAL A 95 -5.17 -16.60 21.15
C VAL A 95 -6.65 -16.84 20.92
N HIS A 96 -7.27 -16.17 19.95
CA HIS A 96 -8.67 -16.40 19.57
C HIS A 96 -8.90 -17.82 19.05
N GLN A 97 -7.95 -18.38 18.28
CA GLN A 97 -8.03 -19.77 17.82
C GLN A 97 -8.11 -20.79 18.96
N LEU A 98 -7.56 -20.49 20.15
CA LEU A 98 -7.69 -21.34 21.33
C LEU A 98 -9.12 -21.43 21.88
N VAL A 99 -9.98 -20.47 21.51
CA VAL A 99 -11.38 -20.40 21.95
C VAL A 99 -12.34 -20.92 20.87
N VAL A 100 -11.87 -21.08 19.63
CA VAL A 100 -12.69 -21.58 18.52
C VAL A 100 -12.66 -23.11 18.51
N PRO A 101 -13.81 -23.79 18.62
CA PRO A 101 -13.85 -25.25 18.55
C PRO A 101 -13.21 -25.78 17.27
N PHE A 102 -12.43 -26.86 17.39
CA PHE A 102 -11.72 -27.52 16.28
C PHE A 102 -10.62 -26.66 15.60
N ARG A 103 -10.16 -25.60 16.28
CA ARG A 103 -8.95 -24.86 15.91
C ARG A 103 -7.92 -24.95 17.04
N CYS A 104 -6.65 -24.86 16.67
CA CYS A 104 -5.51 -24.81 17.57
C CYS A 104 -4.63 -23.65 17.14
N SER A 105 -4.03 -22.94 18.08
CA SER A 105 -3.01 -21.94 17.75
C SER A 105 -1.89 -22.59 16.95
N CYS A 106 -1.46 -21.90 15.90
CA CYS A 106 -0.45 -22.30 14.95
C CYS A 106 0.69 -21.28 14.97
N PRO A 107 1.79 -21.54 15.68
CA PRO A 107 2.95 -20.64 15.69
C PRO A 107 3.51 -20.33 14.29
N GLY A 108 3.29 -21.23 13.32
CA GLY A 108 3.63 -21.00 11.92
C GLY A 108 2.80 -19.89 11.27
N ASP A 109 1.48 -19.86 11.51
CA ASP A 109 0.60 -18.81 10.97
C ASP A 109 0.91 -17.45 11.62
N TRP A 110 1.22 -17.45 12.93
CA TRP A 110 1.75 -16.26 13.61
C TRP A 110 3.04 -15.71 12.99
N LEU A 111 4.00 -16.58 12.68
CA LEU A 111 5.25 -16.18 12.05
C LEU A 111 5.01 -15.58 10.66
N ILE A 112 4.11 -16.19 9.88
CA ILE A 112 3.72 -15.71 8.56
C ILE A 112 3.05 -14.33 8.66
N ASN A 113 2.18 -14.11 9.65
CA ASN A 113 1.60 -12.80 9.95
C ASN A 113 2.71 -11.77 10.22
N ALA A 114 3.66 -12.10 11.09
CA ALA A 114 4.78 -11.21 11.44
C ALA A 114 5.66 -10.87 10.22
N MET A 115 5.91 -11.84 9.35
CA MET A 115 6.62 -11.63 8.08
C MET A 115 5.86 -10.68 7.15
N GLY A 116 4.55 -10.87 6.99
CA GLY A 116 3.68 -10.01 6.18
C GLY A 116 3.65 -8.57 6.67
N ILE A 117 3.43 -8.38 7.97
CA ILE A 117 3.46 -7.07 8.66
C ILE A 117 4.80 -6.37 8.39
N SER A 118 5.91 -7.06 8.66
CA SER A 118 7.24 -6.46 8.56
C SER A 118 7.59 -6.11 7.11
N THR A 119 7.36 -7.03 6.18
CA THR A 119 7.71 -6.85 4.76
C THR A 119 6.94 -5.68 4.14
N ILE A 120 5.62 -5.65 4.33
CA ILE A 120 4.77 -4.62 3.72
C ILE A 120 5.00 -3.25 4.37
N LEU A 121 5.24 -3.18 5.69
CA LEU A 121 5.58 -1.92 6.34
C LEU A 121 6.95 -1.39 5.93
N ILE A 122 7.97 -2.23 5.78
CA ILE A 122 9.29 -1.81 5.27
C ILE A 122 9.15 -1.23 3.87
N ALA A 123 8.42 -1.93 2.98
CA ALA A 123 8.15 -1.44 1.63
C ALA A 123 7.39 -0.10 1.65
N GLY A 124 6.36 0.02 2.49
CA GLY A 124 5.60 1.26 2.69
C GLY A 124 6.45 2.42 3.21
N TRP A 125 7.39 2.14 4.12
CA TRP A 125 8.30 3.12 4.69
C TRP A 125 9.36 3.59 3.68
N LEU A 126 9.96 2.67 2.91
CA LEU A 126 10.88 3.00 1.83
C LEU A 126 10.18 3.90 0.78
N TRP A 127 8.95 3.54 0.41
CA TRP A 127 8.12 4.31 -0.50
C TRP A 127 7.75 5.70 0.05
N HIS A 128 7.47 5.79 1.36
CA HIS A 128 7.21 7.07 2.02
C HIS A 128 8.44 7.99 2.00
N ARG A 129 9.63 7.45 2.32
CA ARG A 129 10.89 8.20 2.31
C ARG A 129 11.20 8.82 0.94
N GLN A 130 10.98 8.07 -0.15
CA GLN A 130 11.20 8.57 -1.51
C GLN A 130 10.32 9.79 -1.86
N GLN A 131 9.09 9.85 -1.34
CA GLN A 131 8.21 10.99 -1.56
C GLN A 131 8.64 12.22 -0.76
N SER A 132 9.20 12.04 0.44
CA SER A 132 9.70 13.14 1.26
C SER A 132 10.95 13.82 0.68
N THR A 133 11.71 13.13 -0.18
CA THR A 133 12.93 13.65 -0.82
C THR A 133 12.68 14.38 -2.13
N LEU A 134 11.45 14.39 -2.65
CA LEU A 134 11.15 15.14 -3.88
C LEU A 134 11.27 16.64 -3.55
N PRO A 135 12.18 17.38 -4.23
CA PRO A 135 12.31 18.80 -4.01
C PRO A 135 10.95 19.43 -4.27
N LEU A 136 10.47 20.23 -3.32
CA LEU A 136 9.33 21.13 -3.51
C LEU A 136 9.66 21.93 -4.76
N SER A 137 9.09 21.53 -5.90
CA SER A 137 9.34 22.13 -7.21
C SER A 137 9.26 23.63 -6.98
N ALA A 138 10.39 24.30 -7.20
CA ALA A 138 10.65 25.66 -6.75
C ALA A 138 9.39 26.48 -6.99
N ALA A 139 8.76 26.95 -5.91
CA ALA A 139 7.62 27.85 -6.02
C ALA A 139 8.00 28.89 -7.08
N PRO A 140 7.20 29.06 -8.15
CA PRO A 140 7.57 29.90 -9.27
C PRO A 140 8.03 31.23 -8.69
N ALA A 141 9.31 31.55 -8.91
CA ALA A 141 9.94 32.71 -8.29
C ALA A 141 8.98 33.88 -8.47
N ALA A 142 8.54 34.46 -7.35
CA ALA A 142 7.49 35.47 -7.26
C ALA A 142 7.90 36.82 -7.90
N GLY A 143 8.69 36.78 -8.99
CA GLY A 143 9.38 37.91 -9.60
C GLY A 143 9.02 38.16 -11.06
N THR A 144 8.28 37.28 -11.75
CA THR A 144 7.78 37.62 -13.10
C THR A 144 6.54 38.51 -12.97
N ARG A 145 6.76 39.75 -12.53
CA ARG A 145 5.81 40.84 -12.77
C ARG A 145 5.63 40.91 -14.28
N LEU A 146 4.47 40.51 -14.77
CA LEU A 146 4.06 40.81 -16.14
C LEU A 146 4.23 42.33 -16.34
N PRO A 147 4.89 42.78 -17.42
CA PRO A 147 4.94 44.20 -17.72
C PRO A 147 3.50 44.70 -17.82
N LEU A 148 3.17 45.70 -17.01
CA LEU A 148 1.95 46.48 -17.17
C LEU A 148 1.96 47.01 -18.60
N VAL A 149 1.17 46.39 -19.47
CA VAL A 149 0.91 46.88 -20.82
C VAL A 149 0.32 48.27 -20.63
N GLY A 150 1.13 49.28 -20.93
CA GLY A 150 0.71 50.67 -20.90
C GLY A 150 -0.46 50.85 -21.85
N SER A 151 -1.61 51.17 -21.28
CA SER A 151 -2.77 51.70 -22.01
C SER A 151 -2.41 53.09 -22.53
N GLY A 152 -1.82 53.11 -23.72
CA GLY A 152 -1.65 54.32 -24.51
C GLY A 152 -3.01 54.91 -24.86
N THR A 153 -3.19 56.15 -24.42
CA THR A 153 -4.00 57.24 -24.99
C THR A 153 -4.67 56.97 -26.34
N ALA A 154 -5.98 57.17 -26.38
CA ALA A 154 -6.69 57.59 -27.58
C ALA A 154 -7.59 58.79 -27.23
N ILE A 155 -7.13 59.97 -27.70
CA ILE A 155 -7.82 61.22 -28.05
C ILE A 155 -8.42 62.04 -26.90
#